data_AF-A0A6L4Y5Z1-F1
#
_entry.id   AF-A0A6L4Y5Z1-F1
#
_cell.length_a   1.000
_cell.length_b   1.000
_cell.length_c   1.000
_cell.angle_alpha   90.00
_cell.angle_beta   90.00
_cell.angle_gamma   90.00
#
_symmetry.space_group_name_H-M   'P 1'
#
loop_
_entity.id
_entity.type
_entity.pdbx_description
1 polymer ?
#
loop_
_entity_poly.entity_id
_entity_poly.type
_entity_poly.pdbx_seq_one_letter_code
_entity_poly.pdbx_strand_id
1 'polypeptide(L)'
;MNNGSNKCSICGSKSRRLCLATDKMICTSCCGLKRGTQITCSSECRYYPFSINGYDLWLRIDDILANKMLDYVVANYGKDEFKTIIEDMDFDTENAEEMDATAIGSAVYYALFIKRNSDNKTLVEKWKAEGWPGLNNDECKMMECRINNSYATIIEIQRVLDHQAMECIDLFDEERGKFILLDRSTASRTTIRFTRLLTWLVHYPHFSRMAINEVSLKRKGLTIKEYLSENFGSFYKSVFELAHEKQLAMLNNMDMHQCKAFYEIDATKFDEVKAILDKYPDFEVREKHHDEMEFPGTYYYSWLRRGESKELEKEMLPAFQHKDESEGVGTIGNVSLYPRELVIETFSKQKYAFTKKMVDKYFGGLVTLKNEEVIDMAKQMAARIKEGRGGKRPSVKEAEEVPLEIEQTVMKNFYKKQYEKFLDEEIPALDGVTPRQAAEDPRMRPKLLDLMKEHLKGIERHNRNRNLGLDITWVLDELKLPELK
;
A
#
# COMPACT_ATOMS: atom_id res chain seq x y z
N MET A 1 19.74 3.38 -64.07
CA MET A 1 19.36 3.53 -62.65
C MET A 1 18.02 2.83 -62.46
N ASN A 2 18.01 1.72 -61.72
CA ASN A 2 16.86 0.82 -61.61
C ASN A 2 15.64 1.54 -60.98
N ASN A 3 14.49 1.40 -61.62
CA ASN A 3 13.16 1.72 -61.08
C ASN A 3 12.90 0.85 -59.83
N GLY A 4 13.42 1.27 -58.68
CA GLY A 4 13.08 0.69 -57.39
C GLY A 4 11.58 0.72 -57.20
N SER A 5 10.96 -0.44 -56.97
CA SER A 5 9.52 -0.58 -56.97
C SER A 5 8.90 0.34 -55.90
N ASN A 6 8.13 1.34 -56.33
CA ASN A 6 7.29 2.19 -55.47
C ASN A 6 6.10 1.40 -54.90
N LYS A 7 6.34 0.18 -54.40
CA LYS A 7 5.36 -0.74 -53.86
C LYS A 7 5.69 -1.02 -52.39
N CYS A 8 4.65 -1.05 -51.57
CA CYS A 8 4.72 -1.44 -50.18
C CYS A 8 5.25 -2.87 -50.08
N SER A 9 6.29 -3.07 -49.29
CA SER A 9 6.88 -4.39 -49.01
C SER A 9 5.94 -5.35 -48.27
N ILE A 10 4.84 -4.85 -47.72
CA ILE A 10 3.88 -5.64 -46.93
C ILE A 10 2.65 -6.03 -47.74
N CYS A 11 2.04 -5.09 -48.48
CA CYS A 11 0.79 -5.34 -49.21
C CYS A 11 0.86 -5.06 -50.71
N GLY A 12 2.02 -4.68 -51.25
CA GLY A 12 2.21 -4.39 -52.67
C GLY A 12 1.58 -3.10 -53.19
N SER A 13 0.83 -2.35 -52.36
CA SER A 13 0.20 -1.08 -52.75
C SER A 13 1.22 0.03 -53.03
N LYS A 14 0.83 1.09 -53.75
CA LYS A 14 1.75 2.19 -54.06
C LYS A 14 2.28 2.83 -52.77
N SER A 15 3.60 2.91 -52.63
CA SER A 15 4.26 3.58 -51.51
C SER A 15 5.25 4.63 -52.01
N ARG A 16 5.40 5.69 -51.21
CA ARG A 16 6.43 6.73 -51.37
C ARG A 16 7.29 6.91 -50.11
N ARG A 17 7.12 6.05 -49.10
CA ARG A 17 7.79 6.17 -47.80
C ARG A 17 8.73 5.01 -47.59
N LEU A 18 9.97 5.33 -47.25
CA LEU A 18 10.96 4.37 -46.78
C LEU A 18 10.77 4.13 -45.28
N CYS A 19 10.74 2.88 -44.85
CA CYS A 19 10.74 2.51 -43.44
C CYS A 19 12.19 2.46 -42.94
N LEU A 20 12.56 3.33 -41.99
CA LEU A 20 13.93 3.35 -41.43
C LEU A 20 14.31 2.05 -40.69
N ALA A 21 13.31 1.28 -40.22
CA ALA A 21 13.56 0.04 -39.48
C ALA A 21 13.84 -1.16 -40.39
N THR A 22 13.25 -1.19 -41.59
CA THR A 22 13.34 -2.35 -42.50
C THR A 22 14.06 -2.05 -43.81
N ASP A 23 14.43 -0.79 -44.02
CA ASP A 23 15.00 -0.23 -45.25
C ASP A 23 14.19 -0.59 -46.51
N LYS A 24 12.86 -0.68 -46.36
CA LYS A 24 11.91 -1.05 -47.42
C LYS A 24 10.79 -0.03 -47.54
N MET A 25 10.24 0.08 -48.74
CA MET A 25 9.07 0.91 -48.99
C MET A 25 7.85 0.38 -48.22
N ILE A 26 7.09 1.26 -47.56
CA ILE A 26 5.90 0.90 -46.78
C ILE A 26 4.79 1.92 -46.99
N CYS A 27 3.55 1.48 -47.21
CA CYS A 27 2.42 2.40 -47.33
C CYS A 27 1.96 2.90 -45.95
N THR A 28 1.20 4.00 -45.91
CA THR A 28 0.73 4.61 -44.65
C THR A 28 -0.12 3.64 -43.81
N SER A 29 -0.99 2.85 -44.44
CA SER A 29 -1.87 1.90 -43.74
C SER A 29 -1.06 0.78 -43.07
N CYS A 30 -0.17 0.10 -43.81
CA CYS A 30 0.65 -0.95 -43.23
C CYS A 30 1.63 -0.42 -42.17
N CYS A 31 2.14 0.81 -42.34
CA CYS A 31 2.94 1.47 -41.31
C CYS A 31 2.13 1.71 -40.04
N GLY A 32 0.95 2.33 -40.16
CA GLY A 32 0.08 2.63 -39.00
C GLY A 32 -0.39 1.38 -38.25
N LEU A 33 -0.68 0.28 -38.97
CA LEU A 33 -1.14 -0.97 -38.37
C LEU A 33 -0.03 -1.78 -37.66
N LYS A 34 1.25 -1.49 -37.92
CA LYS A 34 2.36 -2.36 -37.51
C LYS A 34 3.48 -1.63 -36.76
N ARG A 35 3.55 -0.30 -36.82
CA ARG A 35 4.59 0.49 -36.15
C ARG A 35 4.49 0.33 -34.63
N GLY A 36 5.61 0.08 -33.97
CA GLY A 36 5.70 -0.07 -32.51
C GLY A 36 5.13 -1.38 -31.93
N THR A 37 4.50 -2.20 -32.76
CA THR A 37 3.94 -3.51 -32.37
C THR A 37 4.64 -4.65 -33.10
N GLN A 38 4.62 -4.64 -34.43
CA GLN A 38 5.30 -5.64 -35.28
C GLN A 38 6.58 -5.11 -35.92
N ILE A 39 6.76 -3.78 -35.94
CA ILE A 39 7.94 -3.09 -36.47
C ILE A 39 8.59 -2.35 -35.32
N THR A 40 9.83 -2.72 -34.99
CA THR A 40 10.67 -1.99 -34.03
C THR A 40 11.14 -0.69 -34.68
N CYS A 41 10.40 0.39 -34.44
CA CYS A 41 10.66 1.67 -35.08
C CYS A 41 11.85 2.42 -34.45
N SER A 42 12.64 3.08 -35.29
CA SER A 42 13.77 3.94 -34.89
C SER A 42 13.31 5.20 -34.12
N SER A 43 14.18 5.70 -33.23
CA SER A 43 14.05 6.99 -32.53
C SER A 43 13.98 8.20 -33.47
N GLU A 44 14.45 8.04 -34.71
CA GLU A 44 14.50 9.11 -35.70
C GLU A 44 13.29 9.12 -36.65
N CYS A 45 12.41 8.12 -36.56
CA CYS A 45 11.31 7.95 -37.48
C CYS A 45 10.19 8.96 -37.21
N ARG A 46 10.12 10.06 -37.98
CA ARG A 46 9.03 11.06 -37.89
C ARG A 46 7.59 10.52 -38.07
N TYR A 47 7.45 9.29 -38.55
CA TYR A 47 6.16 8.61 -38.71
C TYR A 47 5.86 7.64 -37.56
N TYR A 48 6.70 7.56 -36.54
CA TYR A 48 6.47 6.75 -35.36
C TYR A 48 6.18 7.67 -34.17
N PRO A 49 4.98 7.64 -33.57
CA PRO A 49 4.61 8.57 -32.51
C PRO A 49 5.56 8.54 -31.31
N PHE A 50 6.07 7.36 -30.95
CA PHE A 50 6.92 7.19 -29.79
C PHE A 50 8.42 7.38 -30.07
N SER A 51 8.74 8.08 -31.17
CA SER A 51 10.10 8.52 -31.52
C SER A 51 10.29 9.99 -31.15
N ILE A 52 11.54 10.44 -31.01
CA ILE A 52 11.85 11.85 -30.67
C ILE A 52 11.30 12.78 -31.78
N ASN A 53 11.53 12.43 -33.04
CA ASN A 53 11.06 13.20 -34.21
C ASN A 53 9.57 13.02 -34.50
N GLY A 54 8.89 12.12 -33.80
CA GLY A 54 7.46 11.83 -33.95
C GLY A 54 6.59 12.48 -32.88
N TYR A 55 7.14 13.34 -32.04
CA TYR A 55 6.46 13.88 -30.86
C TYR A 55 5.16 14.65 -31.19
N ASP A 56 5.09 15.38 -32.31
CA ASP A 56 3.84 16.03 -32.76
C ASP A 56 2.72 15.03 -33.09
N LEU A 57 3.08 13.82 -33.51
CA LEU A 57 2.11 12.75 -33.73
C LEU A 57 1.68 12.15 -32.40
N TRP A 58 2.59 12.04 -31.43
CA TRP A 58 2.26 11.61 -30.07
C TRP A 58 1.23 12.55 -29.42
N LEU A 59 1.45 13.87 -29.46
CA LEU A 59 0.54 14.87 -28.86
C LEU A 59 -0.89 14.75 -29.42
N ARG A 60 -1.01 14.54 -30.73
CA ARG A 60 -2.33 14.34 -31.38
C ARG A 60 -3.01 13.05 -30.96
N ILE A 61 -2.25 11.97 -30.78
CA ILE A 61 -2.80 10.69 -30.33
C ILE A 61 -3.22 10.81 -28.86
N ASP A 62 -2.42 11.47 -28.04
CA ASP A 62 -2.71 11.69 -26.62
C ASP A 62 -4.00 12.48 -26.42
N ASP A 63 -4.19 13.58 -27.15
CA ASP A 63 -5.40 14.40 -27.10
C ASP A 63 -6.67 13.61 -27.48
N ILE A 64 -6.60 12.82 -28.55
CA ILE A 64 -7.71 11.94 -28.97
C ILE A 64 -7.97 10.86 -27.92
N LEU A 65 -6.90 10.25 -27.39
CA LEU A 65 -7.00 9.18 -26.41
C LEU A 65 -7.55 9.66 -25.08
N ALA A 66 -7.19 10.88 -24.63
CA ALA A 66 -7.69 11.49 -23.40
C ALA A 66 -9.22 11.53 -23.37
N ASN A 67 -9.84 11.94 -24.47
CA ASN A 67 -11.30 11.95 -24.61
C ASN A 67 -11.89 10.53 -24.52
N LYS A 68 -11.30 9.56 -25.22
CA LYS A 68 -11.76 8.16 -25.17
C LYS A 68 -11.61 7.54 -23.77
N MET A 69 -10.54 7.88 -23.06
CA MET A 69 -10.30 7.45 -21.69
C MET A 69 -11.39 8.00 -20.75
N LEU A 70 -11.68 9.30 -20.87
CA LEU A 70 -12.75 9.95 -20.10
C LEU A 70 -14.11 9.30 -20.37
N ASP A 71 -14.47 9.12 -21.64
CA ASP A 71 -15.72 8.47 -22.04
C ASP A 71 -15.84 7.06 -21.47
N TYR A 72 -14.75 6.27 -21.52
CA TYR A 72 -14.73 4.92 -20.98
C TYR A 72 -14.87 4.90 -19.46
N VAL A 73 -14.21 5.82 -18.75
CA VAL A 73 -14.35 5.98 -17.29
C VAL A 73 -15.79 6.32 -16.91
N VAL A 74 -16.37 7.34 -17.54
CA VAL A 74 -17.75 7.79 -17.27
C VAL A 74 -18.76 6.70 -17.61
N ALA A 75 -18.55 5.93 -18.68
CA ALA A 75 -19.43 4.82 -19.05
C ALA A 75 -19.42 3.66 -18.03
N ASN A 76 -18.32 3.48 -17.29
CA ASN A 76 -18.17 2.36 -16.35
C ASN A 76 -18.47 2.74 -14.89
N TYR A 77 -18.12 3.95 -14.46
CA TYR A 77 -18.38 4.44 -13.09
C TYR A 77 -19.67 5.26 -12.99
N GLY A 78 -20.16 5.80 -14.10
CA GLY A 78 -21.24 6.80 -14.08
C GLY A 78 -20.74 8.19 -13.70
N LYS A 79 -21.58 9.19 -13.98
CA LYS A 79 -21.21 10.62 -13.80
C LYS A 79 -21.05 11.00 -12.34
N ASP A 80 -21.93 10.50 -11.46
CA ASP A 80 -21.95 10.89 -10.06
C ASP A 80 -20.72 10.35 -9.31
N GLU A 81 -20.40 9.07 -9.50
CA GLU A 81 -19.20 8.48 -8.89
C GLU A 81 -17.93 9.13 -9.43
N PHE A 82 -17.85 9.39 -10.74
CA PHE A 82 -16.69 10.05 -11.31
C PHE A 82 -16.54 11.49 -10.80
N LYS A 83 -17.64 12.21 -10.57
CA LYS A 83 -17.61 13.53 -9.96
C LYS A 83 -17.02 13.49 -8.55
N THR A 84 -17.38 12.52 -7.72
CA THR A 84 -16.77 12.34 -6.40
C THR A 84 -15.27 12.09 -6.51
N ILE A 85 -14.82 11.30 -7.50
CA ILE A 85 -13.38 11.08 -7.73
C ILE A 85 -12.67 12.39 -8.12
N ILE A 86 -13.31 13.27 -8.90
CA ILE A 86 -12.75 14.59 -9.23
C ILE A 86 -12.64 15.46 -7.98
N GLU A 87 -13.68 15.50 -7.14
CA GLU A 87 -13.71 16.28 -5.90
C GLU A 87 -12.58 15.84 -4.94
N ASP A 88 -12.25 14.54 -4.89
CA ASP A 88 -11.13 14.01 -4.10
C ASP A 88 -9.74 14.39 -4.64
N MET A 89 -9.66 14.79 -5.91
CA MET A 89 -8.43 15.17 -6.60
C MET A 89 -8.27 16.70 -6.70
N ASP A 90 -9.21 17.45 -6.13
CA ASP A 90 -9.17 18.91 -6.13
C ASP A 90 -8.07 19.40 -5.17
N PHE A 91 -7.26 20.34 -5.67
CA PHE A 91 -6.20 20.97 -4.89
C PHE A 91 -6.52 22.45 -4.78
N ASP A 92 -6.46 22.98 -3.56
CA ASP A 92 -6.71 24.39 -3.27
C ASP A 92 -5.66 25.26 -4.01
N THR A 93 -6.03 25.77 -5.20
CA THR A 93 -5.17 26.60 -6.05
C THR A 93 -5.87 27.90 -6.43
N GLU A 94 -5.09 28.97 -6.59
CA GLU A 94 -5.61 30.34 -6.84
C GLU A 94 -6.22 30.53 -8.24
N ASN A 95 -6.22 29.51 -9.13
CA ASN A 95 -6.65 29.62 -10.54
C ASN A 95 -7.61 28.50 -10.96
N ALA A 96 -8.91 28.76 -10.91
CA ALA A 96 -9.98 27.75 -11.05
C ALA A 96 -10.05 27.05 -12.43
N GLU A 97 -9.68 27.68 -13.54
CA GLU A 97 -9.79 27.06 -14.88
C GLU A 97 -8.68 26.04 -15.19
N GLU A 98 -7.43 26.27 -14.73
CA GLU A 98 -6.34 25.29 -14.85
C GLU A 98 -6.51 24.12 -13.85
N MET A 99 -7.24 24.37 -12.76
CA MET A 99 -7.58 23.41 -11.71
C MET A 99 -8.52 22.32 -12.22
N ASP A 100 -9.61 22.69 -12.90
CA ASP A 100 -10.60 21.74 -13.42
C ASP A 100 -9.99 20.72 -14.40
N ALA A 101 -9.16 21.18 -15.35
CA ALA A 101 -8.54 20.28 -16.33
C ALA A 101 -7.52 19.32 -15.68
N THR A 102 -6.78 19.79 -14.67
CA THR A 102 -5.79 18.99 -13.95
C THR A 102 -6.44 17.95 -13.04
N ALA A 103 -7.50 18.35 -12.33
CA ALA A 103 -8.29 17.45 -11.48
C ALA A 103 -8.98 16.36 -12.32
N ILE A 104 -9.61 16.73 -13.45
CA ILE A 104 -10.21 15.78 -14.37
C ILE A 104 -9.17 14.79 -14.92
N GLY A 105 -8.01 15.28 -15.38
CA GLY A 105 -6.93 14.42 -15.87
C GLY A 105 -6.45 13.43 -14.81
N SER A 106 -6.23 13.91 -13.58
CA SER A 106 -5.83 13.10 -12.42
C SER A 106 -6.87 12.06 -12.07
N ALA A 107 -8.15 12.45 -12.05
CA ALA A 107 -9.27 11.55 -11.79
C ALA A 107 -9.37 10.44 -12.84
N VAL A 108 -9.21 10.76 -14.13
CA VAL A 108 -9.20 9.75 -15.20
C VAL A 108 -8.07 8.74 -15.00
N TYR A 109 -6.85 9.21 -14.72
CA TYR A 109 -5.71 8.31 -14.49
C TYR A 109 -5.90 7.44 -13.24
N TYR A 110 -6.35 8.03 -12.13
CA TYR A 110 -6.62 7.28 -10.91
C TYR A 110 -7.70 6.22 -11.16
N ALA A 111 -8.82 6.58 -11.79
CA ALA A 111 -9.91 5.67 -12.08
C ALA A 111 -9.50 4.53 -13.02
N LEU A 112 -8.67 4.81 -14.03
CA LEU A 112 -8.22 3.79 -14.98
C LEU A 112 -7.14 2.87 -14.43
N PHE A 113 -6.07 3.44 -13.87
CA PHE A 113 -4.82 2.73 -13.62
C PHE A 113 -4.61 2.33 -12.15
N ILE A 114 -5.36 2.92 -11.20
CA ILE A 114 -5.10 2.75 -9.76
C ILE A 114 -6.29 2.18 -9.01
N LYS A 115 -7.49 2.73 -9.23
CA LYS A 115 -8.70 2.27 -8.56
C LYS A 115 -8.98 0.81 -8.97
N ARG A 116 -9.07 -0.07 -7.96
CA ARG A 116 -9.40 -1.49 -8.15
C ARG A 116 -10.87 -1.73 -7.83
N ASN A 117 -11.50 -2.59 -8.61
CA ASN A 117 -12.86 -3.07 -8.37
C ASN A 117 -12.88 -4.21 -7.33
N SER A 118 -14.07 -4.77 -7.06
CA SER A 118 -14.26 -5.90 -6.15
C SER A 118 -13.47 -7.16 -6.51
N ASP A 119 -13.15 -7.33 -7.79
CA ASP A 119 -12.34 -8.45 -8.30
C ASP A 119 -10.83 -8.13 -8.27
N ASN A 120 -10.44 -7.06 -7.58
CA ASN A 120 -9.07 -6.56 -7.46
C ASN A 120 -8.42 -6.23 -8.83
N LYS A 121 -9.23 -5.89 -9.85
CA LYS A 121 -8.77 -5.45 -11.17
C LYS A 121 -9.01 -3.97 -11.37
N THR A 122 -8.10 -3.33 -12.09
CA THR A 122 -8.23 -1.94 -12.54
C THR A 122 -9.15 -1.86 -13.76
N LEU A 123 -9.74 -0.68 -14.00
CA LEU A 123 -10.60 -0.49 -15.16
C LEU A 123 -9.83 -0.64 -16.48
N VAL A 124 -8.55 -0.26 -16.50
CA VAL A 124 -7.69 -0.45 -17.67
C VAL A 124 -7.40 -1.92 -17.97
N GLU A 125 -7.29 -2.78 -16.94
CA GLU A 125 -7.13 -4.24 -17.14
C GLU A 125 -8.40 -4.86 -17.75
N LYS A 126 -9.59 -4.37 -17.36
CA LYS A 126 -10.85 -4.75 -18.00
C LYS A 126 -10.88 -4.33 -19.47
N TRP A 127 -10.56 -3.07 -19.76
CA TRP A 127 -10.55 -2.55 -21.14
C TRP A 127 -9.55 -3.30 -22.04
N LYS A 128 -8.40 -3.69 -21.48
CA LYS A 128 -7.41 -4.55 -22.14
C LYS A 128 -7.98 -5.94 -22.44
N ALA A 129 -8.66 -6.56 -21.49
CA ALA A 129 -9.25 -7.89 -21.65
C ALA A 129 -10.36 -7.91 -22.72
N GLU A 130 -11.04 -6.79 -22.92
CA GLU A 130 -12.03 -6.59 -24.00
C GLU A 130 -11.38 -6.38 -25.39
N GLY A 131 -10.06 -6.29 -25.46
CA GLY A 131 -9.31 -6.07 -26.70
C GLY A 131 -9.27 -4.62 -27.15
N TRP A 132 -9.34 -3.66 -26.23
CA TRP A 132 -9.29 -2.22 -26.51
C TRP A 132 -10.34 -1.72 -27.51
N PRO A 133 -11.65 -2.03 -27.33
CA PRO A 133 -12.69 -1.52 -28.21
C PRO A 133 -12.60 0.00 -28.38
N GLY A 134 -12.60 0.45 -29.64
CA GLY A 134 -12.52 1.87 -30.01
C GLY A 134 -11.10 2.45 -30.13
N LEU A 135 -10.06 1.67 -29.82
CA LEU A 135 -8.67 2.12 -29.94
C LEU A 135 -8.00 1.61 -31.23
N ASN A 136 -7.18 2.46 -31.85
CA ASN A 136 -6.31 2.10 -32.96
C ASN A 136 -4.95 1.56 -32.45
N ASN A 137 -4.10 1.07 -33.37
CA ASN A 137 -2.79 0.48 -33.02
C ASN A 137 -1.90 1.40 -32.16
N ASP A 138 -1.81 2.69 -32.46
CA ASP A 138 -0.95 3.61 -31.69
C ASP A 138 -1.55 3.94 -30.32
N GLU A 139 -2.87 4.08 -30.24
CA GLU A 139 -3.60 4.28 -28.98
C GLU A 139 -3.44 3.05 -28.07
N CYS A 140 -3.61 1.83 -28.59
CA CYS A 140 -3.34 0.60 -27.86
C CYS A 140 -1.89 0.57 -27.35
N LYS A 141 -0.92 0.92 -28.21
CA LYS A 141 0.49 0.95 -27.82
C LYS A 141 0.77 1.99 -26.73
N MET A 142 0.10 3.14 -26.78
CA MET A 142 0.21 4.17 -25.76
C MET A 142 -0.34 3.67 -24.41
N MET A 143 -1.51 3.03 -24.42
CA MET A 143 -2.10 2.41 -23.22
C MET A 143 -1.22 1.31 -22.65
N GLU A 144 -0.62 0.46 -23.48
CA GLU A 144 0.34 -0.54 -23.02
C GLU A 144 1.55 0.07 -22.31
N CYS A 145 2.09 1.18 -22.84
CA CYS A 145 3.19 1.88 -22.19
C CYS A 145 2.75 2.47 -20.85
N ARG A 146 1.53 3.02 -20.75
CA ARG A 146 1.00 3.55 -19.48
C ARG A 146 0.79 2.45 -18.43
N ILE A 147 0.26 1.29 -18.82
CA ILE A 147 0.03 0.18 -17.88
C ILE A 147 1.36 -0.35 -17.32
N ASN A 148 2.36 -0.53 -18.19
CA ASN A 148 3.58 -1.25 -17.81
C ASN A 148 4.68 -0.32 -17.29
N ASN A 149 4.70 0.94 -17.72
CA ASN A 149 5.82 1.85 -17.51
C ASN A 149 5.39 3.21 -16.95
N SER A 150 4.28 3.27 -16.21
CA SER A 150 3.88 4.49 -15.52
C SER A 150 3.79 4.35 -14.02
N TYR A 151 4.22 5.38 -13.31
CA TYR A 151 4.27 5.42 -11.85
C TYR A 151 4.48 6.86 -11.36
N ALA A 152 4.08 7.13 -10.13
CA ALA A 152 4.38 8.40 -9.46
C ALA A 152 5.85 8.41 -9.01
N THR A 153 6.57 9.50 -9.29
CA THR A 153 7.96 9.67 -8.84
C THR A 153 8.33 11.15 -8.71
N ILE A 154 9.54 11.40 -8.19
CA ILE A 154 10.20 12.70 -8.23
C ILE A 154 11.30 12.65 -9.27
N ILE A 155 11.15 13.42 -10.35
CA ILE A 155 12.21 13.58 -11.35
C ILE A 155 13.05 14.83 -11.04
N GLU A 156 14.33 14.78 -11.35
CA GLU A 156 15.22 15.95 -11.31
C GLU A 156 15.78 16.26 -12.71
N ILE A 157 15.62 17.50 -13.15
CA ILE A 157 16.09 17.96 -14.46
C ILE A 157 17.60 18.20 -14.39
N GLN A 158 18.38 17.37 -15.11
CA GLN A 158 19.84 17.47 -15.18
C GLN A 158 20.30 18.49 -16.23
N ARG A 159 19.57 18.60 -17.35
CA ARG A 159 19.90 19.52 -18.44
C ARG A 159 18.67 19.82 -19.30
N VAL A 160 18.49 21.07 -19.72
CA VAL A 160 17.56 21.43 -20.79
C VAL A 160 18.29 21.29 -22.13
N LEU A 161 17.75 20.49 -23.05
CA LEU A 161 18.40 20.16 -24.33
C LEU A 161 17.94 21.11 -25.44
N ASP A 162 16.63 21.36 -25.52
CA ASP A 162 16.01 22.29 -26.44
C ASP A 162 14.64 22.77 -25.90
N HIS A 163 13.82 23.40 -26.76
CA HIS A 163 12.50 23.94 -26.43
C HIS A 163 11.43 22.90 -26.07
N GLN A 164 11.72 21.61 -26.21
CA GLN A 164 10.79 20.52 -25.90
C GLN A 164 11.42 19.35 -25.14
N ALA A 165 12.75 19.24 -25.08
CA ALA A 165 13.45 18.09 -24.52
C ALA A 165 14.35 18.47 -23.34
N MET A 166 14.37 17.59 -22.33
CA MET A 166 15.19 17.69 -21.13
C MET A 166 15.83 16.34 -20.83
N GLU A 167 17.04 16.36 -20.27
CA GLU A 167 17.67 15.19 -19.65
C GLU A 167 17.32 15.20 -18.16
N CYS A 168 16.74 14.10 -17.67
CA CYS A 168 16.28 13.96 -16.30
C CYS A 168 16.86 12.69 -15.66
N ILE A 169 16.84 12.66 -14.33
CA ILE A 169 17.01 11.45 -13.51
C ILE A 169 15.76 11.23 -12.66
N ASP A 170 15.54 9.97 -12.30
CA ASP A 170 14.48 9.56 -11.38
C ASP A 170 15.09 9.44 -9.98
N LEU A 171 14.61 10.22 -9.01
CA LEU A 171 15.17 10.20 -7.66
C LEU A 171 14.71 8.98 -6.84
N PHE A 172 13.71 8.24 -7.31
CA PHE A 172 13.27 6.99 -6.69
C PHE A 172 13.77 5.74 -7.43
N ASP A 173 14.42 5.90 -8.59
CA ASP A 173 14.98 4.83 -9.42
C ASP A 173 16.38 5.26 -9.92
N GLU A 174 17.36 5.23 -9.01
CA GLU A 174 18.75 5.64 -9.33
C GLU A 174 19.41 4.70 -10.36
N GLU A 175 19.02 3.43 -10.42
CA GLU A 175 19.59 2.43 -11.32
C GLU A 175 19.26 2.68 -12.80
N ARG A 176 18.10 3.29 -13.08
CA ARG A 176 17.69 3.63 -14.45
C ARG A 176 18.63 4.63 -15.14
N GLY A 177 19.30 5.47 -14.36
CA GLY A 177 20.16 6.52 -14.89
C GLY A 177 19.39 7.63 -15.61
N LYS A 178 20.03 8.25 -16.59
CA LYS A 178 19.51 9.43 -17.30
C LYS A 178 18.55 9.05 -18.42
N PHE A 179 17.50 9.83 -18.59
CA PHE A 179 16.54 9.67 -19.68
C PHE A 179 16.10 11.01 -20.28
N ILE A 180 15.54 10.96 -21.48
CA ILE A 180 15.01 12.12 -22.20
C ILE A 180 13.53 12.30 -21.84
N LEU A 181 13.19 13.41 -21.22
CA LEU A 181 11.82 13.84 -21.00
C LEU A 181 11.42 14.84 -22.10
N LEU A 182 10.33 14.56 -22.83
CA LEU A 182 9.76 15.52 -23.77
C LEU A 182 8.60 16.26 -23.11
N ASP A 183 8.67 17.57 -22.95
CA ASP A 183 7.55 18.42 -22.52
C ASP A 183 7.79 19.87 -22.96
N ARG A 184 6.90 20.40 -23.83
CA ARG A 184 7.05 21.76 -24.36
C ARG A 184 6.76 22.82 -23.31
N SER A 185 5.75 22.61 -22.48
CA SER A 185 5.38 23.55 -21.42
C SER A 185 6.51 23.76 -20.41
N THR A 186 7.11 22.67 -19.94
CA THR A 186 8.15 22.66 -18.91
C THR A 186 9.50 23.04 -19.50
N ALA A 187 9.83 22.61 -20.72
CA ALA A 187 11.08 22.99 -21.38
C ALA A 187 11.09 24.45 -21.88
N SER A 188 9.93 25.02 -22.24
CA SER A 188 9.83 26.42 -22.72
C SER A 188 9.79 27.46 -21.59
N ARG A 189 9.66 27.03 -20.33
CA ARG A 189 9.56 27.90 -19.15
C ARG A 189 10.88 27.95 -18.36
N THR A 190 10.89 28.84 -17.36
CA THR A 190 11.86 29.20 -16.30
C THR A 190 12.53 28.04 -15.52
N THR A 191 12.49 26.84 -16.08
CA THR A 191 12.97 25.59 -15.53
C THR A 191 14.49 25.57 -15.54
N ILE A 192 15.04 25.74 -14.35
CA ILE A 192 16.48 25.67 -14.12
C ILE A 192 16.92 24.23 -13.89
N ARG A 193 18.18 23.94 -14.23
CA ARG A 193 18.86 22.71 -13.83
C ARG A 193 18.64 22.44 -12.33
N PHE A 194 18.48 21.17 -11.98
CA PHE A 194 18.14 20.64 -10.66
C PHE A 194 16.74 21.03 -10.15
N THR A 195 15.82 21.37 -11.06
CA THR A 195 14.39 21.44 -10.70
C THR A 195 13.87 20.03 -10.46
N ARG A 196 13.16 19.87 -9.35
CA ARG A 196 12.55 18.61 -8.91
C ARG A 196 11.04 18.71 -9.04
N LEU A 197 10.44 17.75 -9.72
CA LEU A 197 9.02 17.71 -10.02
C LEU A 197 8.43 16.42 -9.49
N LEU A 198 7.40 16.53 -8.66
CA LEU A 198 6.53 15.39 -8.35
C LEU A 198 5.58 15.21 -9.53
N THR A 199 5.62 14.04 -10.16
CA THR A 199 4.86 13.80 -11.38
C THR A 199 4.48 12.32 -11.53
N TRP A 200 3.47 12.08 -12.37
CA TRP A 200 3.19 10.76 -12.92
C TRP A 200 4.03 10.57 -14.19
N LEU A 201 5.10 9.79 -14.08
CA LEU A 201 6.03 9.57 -15.19
C LEU A 201 5.57 8.37 -16.02
N VAL A 202 5.69 8.48 -17.35
CA VAL A 202 5.47 7.38 -18.30
C VAL A 202 6.69 7.24 -19.20
N HIS A 203 7.26 6.03 -19.28
CA HIS A 203 8.33 5.74 -20.24
C HIS A 203 7.78 5.13 -21.54
N TYR A 204 8.02 5.83 -22.64
CA TYR A 204 7.81 5.34 -23.99
C TYR A 204 9.14 4.82 -24.58
N PRO A 205 9.11 4.06 -25.69
CA PRO A 205 10.30 3.42 -26.25
C PRO A 205 11.55 4.31 -26.43
N HIS A 206 11.38 5.59 -26.79
CA HIS A 206 12.52 6.49 -27.06
C HIS A 206 12.54 7.77 -26.22
N PHE A 207 11.56 7.99 -25.36
CA PHE A 207 11.48 9.15 -24.46
C PHE A 207 10.47 8.93 -23.34
N SER A 208 10.47 9.81 -22.35
CA SER A 208 9.54 9.81 -21.22
C SER A 208 8.63 11.03 -21.27
N ARG A 209 7.44 10.91 -20.66
CA ARG A 209 6.47 11.99 -20.50
C ARG A 209 5.95 12.07 -19.09
N MET A 210 5.55 13.27 -18.72
CA MET A 210 4.64 13.48 -17.60
C MET A 210 3.22 13.26 -18.11
N ALA A 211 2.44 12.45 -17.40
CA ALA A 211 1.08 12.09 -17.77
C ALA A 211 0.06 13.21 -17.46
N ILE A 212 0.31 14.02 -16.44
CA ILE A 212 -0.52 15.13 -15.94
C ILE A 212 0.40 16.28 -15.50
N ASN A 213 -0.13 17.51 -15.40
CA ASN A 213 0.57 18.70 -14.92
C ASN A 213 1.36 18.43 -13.63
N GLU A 214 2.58 18.95 -13.61
CA GLU A 214 3.56 18.79 -12.53
C GLU A 214 3.17 19.59 -11.28
N VAL A 215 3.36 18.99 -10.10
CA VAL A 215 3.42 19.77 -8.87
C VAL A 215 4.87 20.18 -8.67
N SER A 216 5.16 21.44 -8.96
CA SER A 216 6.46 22.02 -8.62
C SER A 216 6.59 22.06 -7.10
N LEU A 217 7.56 21.32 -6.57
CA LEU A 217 7.90 21.35 -5.16
C LEU A 217 8.64 22.64 -4.76
N LYS A 218 8.95 23.53 -5.72
CA LYS A 218 9.51 24.86 -5.46
C LYS A 218 8.36 25.85 -5.28
N ARG A 219 7.97 26.11 -4.03
CA ARG A 219 7.37 27.41 -3.68
C ARG A 219 8.50 28.46 -3.70
N LYS A 220 8.28 29.63 -4.29
CA LYS A 220 9.31 30.70 -4.31
C LYS A 220 9.82 30.95 -2.88
N GLY A 221 11.09 30.64 -2.64
CA GLY A 221 11.78 30.92 -1.37
C GLY A 221 11.93 29.78 -0.38
N LEU A 222 11.35 28.58 -0.61
CA LEU A 222 11.50 27.43 0.30
C LEU A 222 12.08 26.22 -0.43
N THR A 223 13.03 25.54 0.22
CA THR A 223 13.53 24.22 -0.16
C THR A 223 12.52 23.12 0.22
N ILE A 224 12.62 21.94 -0.41
CA ILE A 224 11.79 20.77 -0.06
C ILE A 224 11.89 20.44 1.43
N LYS A 225 13.09 20.57 2.01
CA LYS A 225 13.33 20.31 3.44
C LYS A 225 12.52 21.28 4.31
N GLU A 226 12.51 22.56 3.99
CA GLU A 226 11.76 23.57 4.76
C GLU A 226 10.26 23.34 4.63
N TYR A 227 9.77 23.08 3.42
CA TYR A 227 8.34 22.79 3.21
C TYR A 227 7.88 21.53 3.96
N LEU A 228 8.64 20.43 3.87
CA LEU A 228 8.36 19.21 4.62
C LEU A 228 8.44 19.44 6.14
N SER A 229 9.35 20.31 6.59
CA SER A 229 9.50 20.65 8.02
C SER A 229 8.30 21.46 8.52
N GLU A 230 7.85 22.46 7.75
CA GLU A 230 6.67 23.27 8.07
C GLU A 230 5.38 22.44 8.09
N ASN A 231 5.30 21.42 7.25
CA ASN A 231 4.10 20.59 7.08
C ASN A 231 4.25 19.19 7.69
N PHE A 232 5.27 18.96 8.51
CA PHE A 232 5.62 17.64 9.03
C PHE A 232 4.43 16.96 9.73
N GLY A 233 3.68 17.71 10.53
CA GLY A 233 2.50 17.21 11.22
C GLY A 233 1.40 16.74 10.26
N SER A 234 1.17 17.48 9.17
CA SER A 234 0.20 17.13 8.14
C SER A 234 0.62 15.87 7.39
N PHE A 235 1.89 15.80 6.94
CA PHE A 235 2.42 14.62 6.27
C PHE A 235 2.36 13.37 7.17
N TYR A 236 2.78 13.49 8.42
CA TYR A 236 2.74 12.40 9.39
C TYR A 236 1.31 11.90 9.60
N LYS A 237 0.35 12.83 9.75
CA LYS A 237 -1.07 12.50 9.88
C LYS A 237 -1.60 11.77 8.63
N SER A 238 -1.32 12.27 7.43
CA SER A 238 -1.78 11.66 6.18
C SER A 238 -1.20 10.26 5.96
N VAL A 239 0.08 10.04 6.28
CA VAL A 239 0.69 8.70 6.20
C VAL A 239 0.02 7.74 7.18
N PHE A 240 -0.27 8.19 8.39
CA PHE A 240 -0.97 7.38 9.40
C PHE A 240 -2.42 7.07 8.99
N GLU A 241 -3.13 8.05 8.45
CA GLU A 241 -4.50 7.88 7.93
C GLU A 241 -4.54 6.90 6.77
N LEU A 242 -3.63 7.02 5.80
CA LEU A 242 -3.51 6.09 4.68
C LEU A 242 -3.23 4.66 5.15
N ALA A 243 -2.31 4.48 6.10
CA ALA A 243 -2.01 3.17 6.67
C ALA A 243 -3.24 2.55 7.36
N HIS A 244 -3.99 3.37 8.11
CA HIS A 244 -5.20 2.96 8.81
C HIS A 244 -6.33 2.57 7.84
N GLU A 245 -6.57 3.36 6.80
CA GLU A 245 -7.56 3.07 5.78
C GLU A 245 -7.23 1.79 5.03
N LYS A 246 -5.96 1.60 4.66
CA LYS A 246 -5.48 0.35 4.05
C LYS A 246 -5.72 -0.85 4.95
N GLN A 247 -5.46 -0.73 6.26
CA GLN A 247 -5.71 -1.79 7.22
C GLN A 247 -7.20 -2.13 7.32
N LEU A 248 -8.08 -1.12 7.40
CA LEU A 248 -9.54 -1.33 7.42
C LEU A 248 -10.04 -1.97 6.12
N ALA A 249 -9.56 -1.50 4.96
CA ALA A 249 -9.91 -2.06 3.67
C ALA A 249 -9.45 -3.52 3.55
N MET A 250 -8.24 -3.84 4.02
CA MET A 250 -7.75 -5.22 4.08
C MET A 250 -8.64 -6.11 4.95
N LEU A 251 -9.02 -5.66 6.15
CA LEU A 251 -9.89 -6.43 7.04
C LEU A 251 -11.27 -6.65 6.43
N ASN A 252 -11.90 -5.60 5.89
CA ASN A 252 -13.23 -5.70 5.29
C ASN A 252 -13.30 -6.64 4.09
N ASN A 253 -12.18 -6.85 3.40
CA ASN A 253 -12.08 -7.73 2.24
C ASN A 253 -11.48 -9.10 2.56
N MET A 254 -11.16 -9.38 3.83
CA MET A 254 -10.65 -10.68 4.25
C MET A 254 -11.82 -11.63 4.54
N ASP A 255 -11.75 -12.87 4.05
CA ASP A 255 -12.70 -13.92 4.45
C ASP A 255 -12.37 -14.42 5.86
N MET A 256 -12.72 -13.60 6.86
CA MET A 256 -12.53 -13.88 8.27
C MET A 256 -13.90 -13.97 8.96
N HIS A 257 -14.51 -15.14 8.84
CA HIS A 257 -15.82 -15.43 9.41
C HIS A 257 -15.71 -16.61 10.37
N GLN A 258 -16.17 -16.47 11.61
CA GLN A 258 -16.36 -17.62 12.47
C GLN A 258 -17.69 -18.26 12.10
N CYS A 259 -17.63 -19.49 11.56
CA CYS A 259 -18.80 -20.25 11.14
C CYS A 259 -18.90 -21.52 11.97
N LYS A 260 -20.00 -21.69 12.72
CA LYS A 260 -20.30 -22.89 13.51
C LYS A 260 -21.51 -23.61 12.94
N ALA A 261 -21.39 -24.91 12.73
CA ALA A 261 -22.50 -25.80 12.43
C ALA A 261 -22.75 -26.73 13.62
N PHE A 262 -24.01 -26.84 14.02
CA PHE A 262 -24.46 -27.69 15.13
C PHE A 262 -25.28 -28.84 14.56
N TYR A 263 -24.82 -30.06 14.75
CA TYR A 263 -25.50 -31.26 14.29
C TYR A 263 -25.96 -32.11 15.48
N GLU A 264 -27.22 -32.55 15.46
CA GLU A 264 -27.73 -33.52 16.41
C GLU A 264 -27.25 -34.93 16.04
N ILE A 265 -26.86 -35.70 17.06
CA ILE A 265 -26.48 -37.11 16.96
C ILE A 265 -27.48 -37.93 17.78
N ASP A 266 -27.96 -39.03 17.20
CA ASP A 266 -28.66 -40.06 17.97
C ASP A 266 -27.68 -40.69 18.97
N ALA A 267 -28.09 -40.82 20.24
CA ALA A 267 -27.24 -41.38 21.29
C ALA A 267 -26.72 -42.80 20.96
N THR A 268 -27.45 -43.57 20.15
CA THR A 268 -27.04 -44.90 19.66
C THR A 268 -25.96 -44.85 18.58
N LYS A 269 -25.72 -43.69 17.99
CA LYS A 269 -24.77 -43.45 16.88
C LYS A 269 -23.49 -42.74 17.30
N PHE A 270 -23.36 -42.37 18.58
CA PHE A 270 -22.18 -41.66 19.11
C PHE A 270 -20.88 -42.40 18.80
N ASP A 271 -20.81 -43.70 19.10
CA ASP A 271 -19.59 -44.49 18.89
C ASP A 271 -19.25 -44.63 17.40
N GLU A 272 -20.25 -44.66 16.51
CA GLU A 272 -20.05 -44.68 15.05
C GLU A 272 -19.42 -43.36 14.57
N VAL A 273 -19.92 -42.21 15.06
CA VAL A 273 -19.35 -40.89 14.75
C VAL A 273 -17.94 -40.75 15.30
N LYS A 274 -17.68 -41.20 16.53
CA LYS A 274 -16.35 -41.18 17.12
C LYS A 274 -15.37 -42.06 16.34
N ALA A 275 -15.79 -43.27 15.94
CA ALA A 275 -14.94 -44.17 15.17
C ALA A 275 -14.54 -43.58 13.81
N ILE A 276 -15.40 -42.78 13.19
CA ILE A 276 -15.06 -42.02 11.98
C ILE A 276 -13.98 -40.99 12.29
N LEU A 277 -14.18 -40.15 13.31
CA LEU A 277 -13.21 -39.12 13.71
C LEU A 277 -11.84 -39.72 14.07
N ASP A 278 -11.81 -40.86 14.76
CA ASP A 278 -10.55 -41.54 15.12
C ASP A 278 -9.86 -42.20 13.91
N LYS A 279 -10.61 -42.56 12.87
CA LYS A 279 -10.11 -43.32 11.71
C LYS A 279 -9.51 -42.44 10.62
N TYR A 280 -10.14 -41.29 10.33
CA TYR A 280 -9.73 -40.46 9.20
C TYR A 280 -8.53 -39.57 9.60
N PRO A 281 -7.48 -39.52 8.76
CA PRO A 281 -6.27 -38.73 9.05
C PRO A 281 -6.52 -37.21 9.02
N ASP A 282 -7.70 -36.82 8.53
CA ASP A 282 -8.22 -35.48 8.50
C ASP A 282 -8.46 -34.91 9.91
N PHE A 283 -8.62 -35.76 10.93
CA PHE A 283 -8.91 -35.35 12.30
C PHE A 283 -7.76 -35.73 13.24
N GLU A 284 -7.31 -34.76 14.03
CA GLU A 284 -6.25 -34.95 15.03
C GLU A 284 -6.80 -34.58 16.40
N VAL A 285 -6.63 -35.45 17.41
CA VAL A 285 -7.10 -35.18 18.78
C VAL A 285 -6.39 -33.95 19.32
N ARG A 286 -7.15 -33.03 19.92
CA ARG A 286 -6.62 -31.81 20.53
C ARG A 286 -7.13 -31.63 21.95
N GLU A 287 -6.48 -30.72 22.66
CA GLU A 287 -7.02 -30.18 23.90
C GLU A 287 -8.20 -29.25 23.64
N LYS A 288 -9.04 -29.13 24.66
CA LYS A 288 -10.19 -28.23 24.68
C LYS A 288 -9.73 -26.76 24.65
N HIS A 289 -10.43 -25.91 23.91
CA HIS A 289 -10.25 -24.45 23.98
C HIS A 289 -11.02 -23.82 25.15
N HIS A 290 -10.57 -22.65 25.61
CA HIS A 290 -11.11 -21.98 26.80
C HIS A 290 -12.61 -21.62 26.68
N ASP A 291 -13.10 -21.39 25.46
CA ASP A 291 -14.47 -21.00 25.15
C ASP A 291 -15.43 -22.18 24.92
N GLU A 292 -14.94 -23.42 24.94
CA GLU A 292 -15.76 -24.62 24.77
C GLU A 292 -16.40 -25.06 26.09
N MET A 293 -17.55 -25.74 26.05
CA MET A 293 -18.17 -26.27 27.26
C MET A 293 -17.45 -27.55 27.70
N GLU A 294 -17.19 -27.70 29.00
CA GLU A 294 -16.71 -28.96 29.56
C GLU A 294 -17.90 -29.86 29.85
N PHE A 295 -17.94 -31.02 29.21
CA PHE A 295 -18.96 -32.01 29.47
C PHE A 295 -18.30 -33.40 29.56
N PRO A 296 -18.63 -34.23 30.56
CA PRO A 296 -18.08 -35.57 30.66
C PRO A 296 -18.38 -36.40 29.41
N GLY A 297 -17.34 -36.98 28.80
CA GLY A 297 -17.48 -37.80 27.58
C GLY A 297 -17.39 -37.01 26.27
N THR A 298 -16.97 -35.74 26.29
CA THR A 298 -16.69 -34.96 25.08
C THR A 298 -15.29 -35.21 24.54
N TYR A 299 -15.18 -35.25 23.20
CA TYR A 299 -13.90 -35.36 22.49
C TYR A 299 -13.69 -34.16 21.56
N TYR A 300 -12.45 -33.69 21.48
CA TYR A 300 -12.08 -32.51 20.70
C TYR A 300 -11.05 -32.87 19.63
N TYR A 301 -11.28 -32.42 18.41
CA TYR A 301 -10.40 -32.67 17.27
C TYR A 301 -10.08 -31.36 16.52
N SER A 302 -8.87 -31.27 15.98
CA SER A 302 -8.50 -30.35 14.91
C SER A 302 -8.76 -31.03 13.57
N TRP A 303 -9.51 -30.36 12.69
CA TRP A 303 -9.70 -30.80 11.31
C TRP A 303 -8.61 -30.20 10.44
N LEU A 304 -7.71 -31.04 9.93
CA LEU A 304 -6.55 -30.66 9.17
C LEU A 304 -6.77 -30.86 7.66
N ARG A 305 -6.01 -30.12 6.84
CA ARG A 305 -6.00 -30.27 5.38
C ARG A 305 -5.17 -31.50 4.93
N ARG A 306 -5.41 -32.66 5.54
CA ARG A 306 -4.82 -33.96 5.18
C ARG A 306 -5.88 -34.87 4.57
N GLY A 307 -5.47 -36.06 4.12
CA GLY A 307 -6.40 -37.08 3.64
C GLY A 307 -7.29 -36.56 2.51
N GLU A 308 -8.59 -36.78 2.63
CA GLU A 308 -9.54 -36.29 1.63
C GLU A 308 -9.74 -34.77 1.71
N SER A 309 -9.53 -34.19 2.88
CA SER A 309 -9.61 -32.74 3.14
C SER A 309 -8.52 -31.92 2.47
N LYS A 310 -7.46 -32.57 1.95
CA LYS A 310 -6.45 -31.91 1.11
C LYS A 310 -7.05 -31.36 -0.20
N GLU A 311 -8.20 -31.87 -0.63
CA GLU A 311 -8.88 -31.39 -1.84
C GLU A 311 -9.19 -29.89 -1.80
N LEU A 312 -9.44 -29.33 -0.61
CA LEU A 312 -9.68 -27.91 -0.43
C LEU A 312 -8.55 -27.03 -0.99
N GLU A 313 -7.31 -27.52 -1.01
CA GLU A 313 -6.16 -26.75 -1.49
C GLU A 313 -6.20 -26.45 -2.98
N LYS A 314 -6.95 -27.23 -3.78
CA LYS A 314 -7.11 -26.97 -5.22
C LYS A 314 -7.76 -25.61 -5.50
N GLU A 315 -8.57 -25.12 -4.57
CA GLU A 315 -9.27 -23.84 -4.65
C GLU A 315 -8.52 -22.70 -3.92
N MET A 316 -7.32 -22.98 -3.38
CA MET A 316 -6.51 -22.02 -2.63
C MET A 316 -5.33 -21.50 -3.46
N LEU A 317 -4.85 -20.29 -3.13
CA LEU A 317 -3.65 -19.73 -3.74
C LEU A 317 -2.41 -20.59 -3.42
N PRO A 318 -1.39 -20.65 -4.31
CA PRO A 318 -0.20 -21.48 -4.10
C PRO A 318 0.51 -21.26 -2.77
N ALA A 319 0.50 -20.02 -2.25
CA ALA A 319 1.12 -19.67 -0.97
C ALA A 319 0.47 -20.35 0.25
N PHE A 320 -0.76 -20.84 0.11
CA PHE A 320 -1.48 -21.54 1.18
C PHE A 320 -1.48 -23.07 0.99
N GLN A 321 -0.88 -23.60 -0.08
CA GLN A 321 -0.83 -25.04 -0.35
C GLN A 321 0.44 -25.63 0.29
N HIS A 322 0.30 -26.72 1.05
CA HIS A 322 1.47 -27.37 1.65
C HIS A 322 2.01 -28.46 0.73
N LYS A 323 3.32 -28.41 0.46
CA LYS A 323 4.01 -29.40 -0.39
C LYS A 323 4.28 -30.69 0.37
N ASP A 324 4.74 -30.56 1.61
CA ASP A 324 5.02 -31.64 2.54
C ASP A 324 4.38 -31.32 3.90
N GLU A 325 3.92 -32.35 4.61
CA GLU A 325 3.31 -32.22 5.94
C GLU A 325 4.35 -31.93 7.03
N SER A 326 5.64 -32.16 6.76
CA SER A 326 6.76 -31.88 7.67
C SER A 326 6.95 -30.39 7.96
N GLU A 327 6.54 -29.51 7.04
CA GLU A 327 6.57 -28.05 7.19
C GLU A 327 5.35 -27.50 7.96
N GLY A 328 4.44 -28.39 8.37
CA GLY A 328 3.19 -28.07 9.03
C GLY A 328 2.00 -28.19 8.07
N VAL A 329 0.85 -28.61 8.62
CA VAL A 329 -0.39 -28.74 7.86
C VAL A 329 -1.38 -27.68 8.30
N GLY A 330 -1.99 -27.01 7.32
CA GLY A 330 -3.00 -26.00 7.64
C GLY A 330 -4.31 -26.60 8.12
N THR A 331 -5.01 -25.87 8.98
CA THR A 331 -6.26 -26.30 9.61
C THR A 331 -7.48 -25.85 8.80
N ILE A 332 -8.49 -26.71 8.68
CA ILE A 332 -9.83 -26.38 8.20
C ILE A 332 -10.67 -25.77 9.33
N GLY A 333 -10.66 -26.41 10.50
CA GLY A 333 -11.46 -25.96 11.62
C GLY A 333 -11.29 -26.86 12.85
N ASN A 334 -12.19 -26.65 13.81
CA ASN A 334 -12.29 -27.43 15.03
C ASN A 334 -13.56 -28.27 15.01
N VAL A 335 -13.47 -29.48 15.58
CA VAL A 335 -14.60 -30.40 15.74
C VAL A 335 -14.72 -30.76 17.20
N SER A 336 -15.92 -30.67 17.74
CA SER A 336 -16.22 -30.96 19.14
C SER A 336 -17.40 -31.94 19.19
N LEU A 337 -17.11 -33.16 19.64
CA LEU A 337 -18.06 -34.27 19.71
C LEU A 337 -18.58 -34.39 21.15
N TYR A 338 -19.80 -33.94 21.37
CA TYR A 338 -20.56 -34.11 22.60
C TYR A 338 -21.48 -35.35 22.50
N PRO A 339 -22.01 -35.88 23.62
CA PRO A 339 -22.82 -37.11 23.62
C PRO A 339 -24.03 -37.13 22.67
N ARG A 340 -24.57 -35.95 22.35
CA ARG A 340 -25.76 -35.80 21.46
C ARG A 340 -25.57 -34.76 20.36
N GLU A 341 -24.38 -34.17 20.25
CA GLU A 341 -24.13 -33.05 19.34
C GLU A 341 -22.72 -33.10 18.76
N LEU A 342 -22.61 -32.83 17.47
CA LEU A 342 -21.34 -32.57 16.78
C LEU A 342 -21.31 -31.09 16.40
N VAL A 343 -20.32 -30.37 16.92
CA VAL A 343 -20.10 -28.96 16.58
C VAL A 343 -18.87 -28.85 15.69
N ILE A 344 -19.02 -28.19 14.55
CA ILE A 344 -17.92 -27.91 13.63
C ILE A 344 -17.77 -26.41 13.50
N GLU A 345 -16.57 -25.92 13.79
CA GLU A 345 -16.23 -24.51 13.74
C GLU A 345 -15.13 -24.27 12.70
N THR A 346 -15.31 -23.26 11.85
CA THR A 346 -14.30 -22.81 10.87
C THR A 346 -14.17 -21.29 10.91
N PHE A 347 -13.04 -20.77 10.43
CA PHE A 347 -12.74 -19.32 10.46
C PHE A 347 -12.77 -18.65 9.07
N SER A 348 -13.48 -19.25 8.11
CA SER A 348 -13.71 -18.69 6.78
C SER A 348 -14.96 -19.30 6.15
N LYS A 349 -15.68 -18.56 5.31
CA LYS A 349 -16.84 -19.09 4.56
C LYS A 349 -16.44 -20.18 3.57
N GLN A 350 -15.25 -20.08 2.96
CA GLN A 350 -14.75 -21.12 2.04
C GLN A 350 -14.61 -22.49 2.75
N LYS A 351 -13.90 -22.52 3.89
CA LYS A 351 -13.76 -23.74 4.70
C LYS A 351 -15.11 -24.24 5.22
N TYR A 352 -16.01 -23.34 5.57
CA TYR A 352 -17.35 -23.72 6.02
C TYR A 352 -18.17 -24.42 4.93
N ALA A 353 -18.18 -23.88 3.71
CA ALA A 353 -18.86 -24.51 2.58
C ALA A 353 -18.26 -25.89 2.24
N PHE A 354 -16.94 -26.03 2.37
CA PHE A 354 -16.25 -27.31 2.19
C PHE A 354 -16.61 -28.33 3.27
N THR A 355 -16.55 -27.95 4.56
CA THR A 355 -16.88 -28.86 5.67
C THR A 355 -18.30 -29.38 5.57
N LYS A 356 -19.29 -28.57 5.18
CA LYS A 356 -20.66 -29.07 4.98
C LYS A 356 -20.76 -30.21 3.96
N LYS A 357 -20.01 -30.14 2.87
CA LYS A 357 -19.93 -31.22 1.87
C LYS A 357 -19.25 -32.47 2.46
N MET A 358 -18.18 -32.26 3.22
CA MET A 358 -17.44 -33.36 3.83
C MET A 358 -18.20 -34.04 4.97
N VAL A 359 -19.03 -33.31 5.70
CA VAL A 359 -19.87 -33.87 6.77
C VAL A 359 -20.90 -34.84 6.21
N ASP A 360 -21.55 -34.50 5.10
CA ASP A 360 -22.47 -35.42 4.42
C ASP A 360 -21.75 -36.68 3.94
N LYS A 361 -20.51 -36.53 3.45
CA LYS A 361 -19.67 -37.65 3.02
C LYS A 361 -19.20 -38.55 4.17
N TYR A 362 -18.74 -37.96 5.28
CA TYR A 362 -18.18 -38.71 6.40
C TYR A 362 -19.25 -39.28 7.32
N PHE A 363 -20.30 -38.50 7.59
CA PHE A 363 -21.30 -38.80 8.61
C PHE A 363 -22.71 -38.97 8.02
N GLY A 364 -22.84 -39.18 6.71
CA GLY A 364 -24.13 -39.28 6.01
C GLY A 364 -25.12 -40.20 6.72
N GLY A 365 -26.22 -39.62 7.20
CA GLY A 365 -27.29 -40.32 7.93
C GLY A 365 -27.03 -40.55 9.44
N LEU A 366 -25.85 -40.23 9.97
CA LEU A 366 -25.52 -40.32 11.41
C LEU A 366 -25.79 -39.02 12.17
N VAL A 367 -25.76 -37.89 11.47
CA VAL A 367 -25.90 -36.57 12.06
C VAL A 367 -26.94 -35.75 11.30
N THR A 368 -27.69 -34.90 12.01
CA THR A 368 -28.71 -34.01 11.42
C THR A 368 -28.39 -32.57 11.76
N LEU A 369 -28.23 -31.71 10.75
CA LEU A 369 -27.98 -30.28 10.97
C LEU A 369 -29.17 -29.61 11.68
N LYS A 370 -28.89 -28.90 12.78
CA LYS A 370 -29.90 -28.19 13.58
C LYS A 370 -29.79 -26.69 13.49
N ASN A 371 -28.57 -26.17 13.58
CA ASN A 371 -28.33 -24.73 13.63
C ASN A 371 -27.03 -24.38 12.92
N GLU A 372 -26.96 -23.14 12.43
CA GLU A 372 -25.77 -22.55 11.81
C GLU A 372 -25.58 -21.14 12.39
N GLU A 373 -24.37 -20.82 12.82
CA GLU A 373 -23.99 -19.48 13.25
C GLU A 373 -22.85 -18.97 12.37
N VAL A 374 -23.02 -17.78 11.80
CA VAL A 374 -21.99 -17.13 10.98
C VAL A 374 -21.76 -15.72 11.50
N ILE A 375 -20.57 -15.50 12.07
CA ILE A 375 -20.16 -14.23 12.65
C ILE A 375 -19.06 -13.62 11.77
N ASP A 376 -19.30 -12.40 11.30
CA ASP A 376 -18.33 -11.60 10.55
C ASP A 376 -17.31 -10.97 11.52
N MET A 377 -16.20 -11.67 11.71
CA MET A 377 -15.14 -11.25 12.63
C MET A 377 -14.34 -10.07 12.07
N ALA A 378 -14.18 -10.02 10.74
CA ALA A 378 -13.59 -8.88 10.04
C ALA A 378 -14.33 -7.57 10.37
N LYS A 379 -15.67 -7.58 10.29
CA LYS A 379 -16.51 -6.44 10.62
C LYS A 379 -16.42 -6.06 12.10
N GLN A 380 -16.37 -7.02 13.02
CA GLN A 380 -16.19 -6.74 14.44
C GLN A 380 -14.81 -6.13 14.73
N MET A 381 -13.75 -6.63 14.11
CA MET A 381 -12.40 -6.07 14.25
C MET A 381 -12.30 -4.67 13.64
N ALA A 382 -12.88 -4.46 12.45
CA ALA A 382 -12.96 -3.15 11.82
C ALA A 382 -13.76 -2.15 12.67
N ALA A 383 -14.87 -2.59 13.29
CA ALA A 383 -15.64 -1.78 14.22
C ALA A 383 -14.82 -1.40 15.46
N ARG A 384 -14.10 -2.35 16.09
CA ARG A 384 -13.20 -2.05 17.22
C ARG A 384 -12.09 -1.07 16.87
N ILE A 385 -11.51 -1.19 15.66
CA ILE A 385 -10.48 -0.28 15.15
C ILE A 385 -11.06 1.12 14.92
N LYS A 386 -12.29 1.22 14.38
CA LYS A 386 -13.01 2.49 14.20
C LYS A 386 -13.40 3.12 15.53
N GLU A 387 -13.92 2.34 16.47
CA GLU A 387 -14.28 2.78 17.83
C GLU A 387 -13.04 3.18 18.64
N GLY A 388 -11.88 2.59 18.37
CA GLY A 388 -10.59 3.01 18.93
C GLY A 388 -10.14 4.43 18.57
N ARG A 389 -10.83 5.12 17.64
CA ARG A 389 -10.62 6.56 17.36
C ARG A 389 -11.51 7.50 18.20
N GLY A 390 -12.38 6.98 19.08
CA GLY A 390 -13.21 7.77 20.01
C GLY A 390 -13.37 7.18 21.42
N GLY A 391 -13.03 5.92 21.62
CA GLY A 391 -12.96 5.31 22.94
C GLY A 391 -11.64 5.67 23.62
N LYS A 392 -11.70 6.01 24.91
CA LYS A 392 -10.57 5.77 25.83
C LYS A 392 -9.91 4.44 25.42
N ARG A 393 -8.57 4.41 25.37
CA ARG A 393 -7.78 3.17 25.26
C ARG A 393 -8.53 2.03 25.94
N PRO A 394 -8.64 0.83 25.34
CA PRO A 394 -9.30 -0.29 25.99
C PRO A 394 -8.74 -0.36 27.41
N SER A 395 -9.60 -0.02 28.37
CA SER A 395 -9.31 -0.28 29.76
C SER A 395 -9.06 -1.77 29.77
N VAL A 396 -7.82 -2.15 30.07
CA VAL A 396 -7.51 -3.47 30.57
C VAL A 396 -8.63 -3.79 31.54
N LYS A 397 -9.42 -4.84 31.27
CA LYS A 397 -10.34 -5.36 32.27
C LYS A 397 -9.48 -5.61 33.50
N GLU A 398 -9.66 -4.75 34.50
CA GLU A 398 -9.07 -4.81 35.84
C GLU A 398 -7.58 -5.22 35.84
N ALA A 399 -6.72 -4.39 35.22
CA ALA A 399 -5.45 -4.17 35.89
C ALA A 399 -5.77 -3.16 36.98
N GLU A 400 -5.65 -3.58 38.24
CA GLU A 400 -5.63 -2.68 39.40
C GLU A 400 -4.94 -1.38 38.98
N GLU A 401 -5.62 -0.23 39.13
CA GLU A 401 -4.98 1.07 38.96
C GLU A 401 -3.69 1.01 39.76
N VAL A 402 -2.54 0.96 39.08
CA VAL A 402 -1.24 0.89 39.72
C VAL A 402 -1.24 2.01 40.75
N PRO A 403 -1.22 1.71 42.07
CA PRO A 403 -1.35 2.74 43.08
C PRO A 403 -0.36 3.86 42.76
N LEU A 404 -0.79 5.11 42.88
CA LEU A 404 0.01 6.29 42.54
C LEU A 404 1.44 6.21 43.10
N GLU A 405 1.58 5.56 44.26
CA GLU A 405 2.84 5.29 44.94
C GLU A 405 3.78 4.34 44.15
N ILE A 406 3.25 3.31 43.48
CA ILE A 406 4.02 2.41 42.60
C ILE A 406 4.40 3.15 41.31
N GLU A 407 3.50 3.93 40.71
CA GLU A 407 3.83 4.75 39.52
C GLU A 407 4.92 5.78 39.84
N GLN A 408 4.80 6.48 40.97
CA GLN A 408 5.82 7.39 41.48
C GLN A 408 7.15 6.67 41.71
N THR A 409 7.13 5.47 42.29
CA THR A 409 8.35 4.69 42.56
C THR A 409 9.04 4.25 41.27
N VAL A 410 8.30 3.71 40.31
CA VAL A 410 8.83 3.28 39.01
C VAL A 410 9.38 4.47 38.23
N MET A 411 8.65 5.58 38.19
CA MET A 411 9.07 6.79 37.49
C MET A 411 10.29 7.43 38.15
N LYS A 412 10.35 7.53 39.49
CA LYS A 412 11.54 8.01 40.21
C LYS A 412 12.76 7.15 39.92
N ASN A 413 12.63 5.82 39.92
CA ASN A 413 13.71 4.90 39.60
C ASN A 413 14.17 5.03 38.14
N PHE A 414 13.23 5.23 37.21
CA PHE A 414 13.54 5.47 35.81
C PHE A 414 14.31 6.78 35.63
N TYR A 415 13.81 7.89 36.16
CA TYR A 415 14.47 9.19 36.06
C TYR A 415 15.82 9.21 36.75
N LYS A 416 15.98 8.55 37.90
CA LYS A 416 17.27 8.40 38.56
C LYS A 416 18.30 7.73 37.63
N LYS A 417 17.95 6.58 37.03
CA LYS A 417 18.83 5.88 36.07
C LYS A 417 19.14 6.72 34.83
N GLN A 418 18.17 7.48 34.33
CA GLN A 418 18.38 8.37 33.18
C GLN A 418 19.38 9.48 33.52
N TYR A 419 19.27 10.10 34.70
CA TYR A 419 20.20 11.15 35.12
C TYR A 419 21.58 10.61 35.51
N GLU A 420 21.67 9.40 36.08
CA GLU A 420 22.95 8.71 36.27
C GLU A 420 23.68 8.53 34.93
N LYS A 421 22.97 8.09 33.88
CA LYS A 421 23.55 7.96 32.54
C LYS A 421 23.91 9.32 31.93
N PHE A 422 23.03 10.31 32.07
CA PHE A 422 23.24 11.66 31.53
C PHE A 422 24.54 12.29 32.03
N LEU A 423 24.90 12.09 33.30
CA LEU A 423 26.13 12.64 33.89
C LEU A 423 27.41 12.16 33.19
N ASP A 424 27.36 11.00 32.55
CA ASP A 424 28.50 10.34 31.90
C ASP A 424 28.40 10.35 30.37
N GLU A 425 27.35 10.95 29.79
CA GLU A 425 27.12 10.99 28.34
C GLU A 425 27.70 12.27 27.72
N GLU A 426 28.31 12.17 26.54
CA GLU A 426 28.85 13.33 25.81
C GLU A 426 27.70 14.18 25.25
N ILE A 427 27.58 15.42 25.71
CA ILE A 427 26.44 16.28 25.37
C ILE A 427 26.86 17.31 24.31
N PRO A 428 26.23 17.35 23.12
CA PRO A 428 26.54 18.33 22.08
C PRO A 428 26.40 19.79 22.53
N ALA A 429 25.45 20.10 23.41
CA ALA A 429 25.26 21.43 23.98
C ALA A 429 26.43 21.88 24.91
N LEU A 430 27.25 20.92 25.36
CA LEU A 430 28.47 21.14 26.12
C LEU A 430 29.72 20.93 25.24
N ASP A 431 29.61 21.17 23.92
CA ASP A 431 30.70 20.98 22.95
C ASP A 431 31.27 19.53 22.94
N GLY A 432 30.41 18.55 23.24
CA GLY A 432 30.77 17.12 23.22
C GLY A 432 31.44 16.60 24.48
N VAL A 433 31.48 17.37 25.57
CA VAL A 433 31.96 16.87 26.88
C VAL A 433 30.79 16.40 27.75
N THR A 434 31.11 15.57 28.76
CA THR A 434 30.12 15.10 29.74
C THR A 434 29.75 16.19 30.74
N PRO A 435 28.55 16.16 31.36
CA PRO A 435 28.17 17.11 32.41
C PRO A 435 29.17 17.15 33.58
N ARG A 436 29.74 16.00 33.99
CA ARG A 436 30.80 15.95 35.01
C ARG A 436 32.05 16.70 34.60
N GLN A 437 32.51 16.52 33.36
CA GLN A 437 33.67 17.24 32.84
C GLN A 437 33.40 18.74 32.72
N ALA A 438 32.20 19.12 32.28
CA ALA A 438 31.78 20.52 32.21
C ALA A 438 31.70 21.17 33.59
N ALA A 439 31.38 20.42 34.64
CA ALA A 439 31.34 20.92 36.01
C ALA A 439 32.73 21.27 36.58
N GLU A 440 33.78 20.60 36.12
CA GLU A 440 35.17 20.86 36.53
C GLU A 440 35.88 21.95 35.69
N ASP A 441 35.30 22.38 34.55
CA ASP A 441 35.85 23.47 33.73
C ASP A 441 35.09 24.80 33.97
N PRO A 442 35.74 25.82 34.57
CA PRO A 442 35.12 27.13 34.80
C PRO A 442 34.59 27.82 33.53
N ARG A 443 35.16 27.51 32.35
CA ARG A 443 34.73 28.08 31.06
C ARG A 443 33.42 27.47 30.57
N MET A 444 33.11 26.25 30.98
CA MET A 444 31.90 25.52 30.60
C MET A 444 30.73 25.77 31.55
N ARG A 445 30.99 26.37 32.72
CA ARG A 445 29.98 26.68 33.74
C ARG A 445 28.74 27.41 33.20
N PRO A 446 28.83 28.45 32.35
CA PRO A 446 27.64 29.10 31.81
C PRO A 446 26.77 28.18 30.95
N LYS A 447 27.40 27.36 30.08
CA LYS A 447 26.69 26.40 29.22
C LYS A 447 26.02 25.29 30.05
N LEU A 448 26.71 24.80 31.08
CA LEU A 448 26.17 23.79 31.98
C LEU A 448 24.97 24.32 32.78
N LEU A 449 25.03 25.57 33.24
CA LEU A 449 23.91 26.23 33.94
C LEU A 449 22.68 26.35 33.05
N ASP A 450 22.83 26.79 31.80
CA ASP A 450 21.70 26.94 30.88
C ASP A 450 21.09 25.60 30.49
N LEU A 451 21.92 24.56 30.29
CA LEU A 451 21.44 23.20 30.09
C LEU A 451 20.61 22.71 31.28
N MET A 452 21.12 22.84 32.51
CA MET A 452 20.43 22.35 33.70
C MET A 452 19.13 23.12 34.02
N LYS A 453 19.02 24.40 33.66
CA LYS A 453 17.75 25.15 33.75
C LYS A 453 16.65 24.53 32.87
N GLU A 454 16.97 24.08 31.67
CA GLU A 454 15.99 23.43 30.79
C GLU A 454 15.54 22.08 31.35
N HIS A 455 16.47 21.31 31.92
CA HIS A 455 16.13 20.06 32.61
C HIS A 455 15.22 20.30 33.83
N LEU A 456 15.48 21.35 34.63
CA LEU A 456 14.64 21.71 35.78
C LEU A 456 13.23 22.12 35.35
N LYS A 457 13.09 22.96 34.31
CA LYS A 457 11.77 23.30 33.72
C LYS A 457 11.00 22.07 33.26
N GLY A 458 11.71 21.09 32.68
CA GLY A 458 11.13 19.80 32.30
C GLY A 458 10.58 19.03 33.50
N ILE A 459 11.39 18.89 34.56
CA ILE A 459 11.00 18.20 35.79
C ILE A 459 9.82 18.88 36.50
N GLU A 460 9.84 20.22 36.61
CA GLU A 460 8.73 20.98 37.18
C GLU A 460 7.42 20.77 36.41
N ARG A 461 7.48 20.77 35.07
CA ARG A 461 6.32 20.51 34.22
C ARG A 461 5.78 19.09 34.44
N HIS A 462 6.66 18.10 34.56
CA HIS A 462 6.26 16.72 34.85
C HIS A 462 5.62 16.58 36.24
N ASN A 463 6.19 17.23 37.25
CA ASN A 463 5.63 17.24 38.61
C ASN A 463 4.27 17.93 38.66
N ARG A 464 4.10 19.07 37.99
CA ARG A 464 2.82 19.82 37.96
C ARG A 464 1.70 19.05 37.25
N ASN A 465 2.02 18.36 36.16
CA ASN A 465 1.01 17.69 35.34
C ASN A 465 0.62 16.29 35.84
N ARG A 466 1.49 15.61 36.57
CA ARG A 466 1.31 14.19 36.96
C ARG A 466 1.58 13.88 38.44
N ASN A 467 1.88 14.88 39.26
CA ASN A 467 2.14 14.74 40.70
C ASN A 467 3.21 13.68 41.05
N LEU A 468 4.27 13.58 40.23
CA LEU A 468 5.28 12.50 40.32
C LEU A 468 6.35 12.72 41.39
N GLY A 469 6.49 13.94 41.92
CA GLY A 469 7.46 14.27 42.96
C GLY A 469 8.91 13.93 42.60
N LEU A 470 9.30 14.10 41.33
CA LEU A 470 10.65 13.89 40.83
C LEU A 470 11.59 14.95 41.39
N ASP A 471 12.74 14.51 41.89
CA ASP A 471 13.78 15.37 42.47
C ASP A 471 15.13 15.08 41.80
N ILE A 472 15.75 16.12 41.26
CA ILE A 472 17.07 16.07 40.62
C ILE A 472 18.09 16.95 41.36
N THR A 473 17.80 17.36 42.60
CA THR A 473 18.70 18.16 43.43
C THR A 473 20.05 17.49 43.63
N TRP A 474 20.08 16.15 43.73
CA TRP A 474 21.31 15.36 43.83
C TRP A 474 22.20 15.50 42.59
N VAL A 475 21.60 15.67 41.40
CA VAL A 475 22.34 15.92 40.14
C VAL A 475 22.98 17.31 40.19
N LEU A 476 22.28 18.31 40.73
CA LEU A 476 22.81 19.66 40.90
C LEU A 476 23.97 19.69 41.91
N ASP A 477 23.86 18.92 42.99
CA ASP A 477 24.95 18.74 43.96
C ASP A 477 26.18 18.12 43.33
N GLU A 478 25.98 17.06 42.55
CA GLU A 478 27.06 16.35 41.88
C GLU A 478 27.75 17.20 40.81
N LEU A 479 27.00 18.08 40.14
CA LEU A 479 27.53 19.05 39.19
C LEU A 479 28.04 20.35 39.83
N LYS A 480 28.01 20.47 41.17
CA LYS A 480 28.43 21.67 41.91
C LYS A 480 27.74 22.95 41.43
N LEU A 481 26.41 22.87 41.23
CA LEU A 481 25.54 23.96 40.79
C LEU A 481 24.55 24.40 41.90
N PRO A 482 25.03 24.97 43.01
CA PRO A 482 24.16 25.42 44.09
C PRO A 482 23.24 26.58 43.70
N GLU A 483 23.51 27.27 42.58
CA GLU A 483 22.74 28.43 42.12
C GLU A 483 21.41 28.05 41.46
N LEU A 484 21.18 26.77 41.19
CA LEU A 484 19.98 26.25 40.53
C LEU A 484 19.05 25.48 41.48
N LYS A 485 19.40 25.44 42.78
CA LYS A 485 18.52 24.98 43.85
C LYS A 485 17.63 26.12 44.31
#